data_AF-A0A7W9V2I2-F1
#
_entry.id   AF-A0A7W9V2I2-F1
#
_cell.length_a   1.000
_cell.length_b   1.000
_cell.length_c   1.000
_cell.angle_alpha   90.00
_cell.angle_beta   90.00
_cell.angle_gamma   90.00
#
_symmetry.space_group_name_H-M   'P 1'
#
loop_
_entity.id
_entity.type
_entity.pdbx_description
1 polymer ?
#
loop_
_entity_poly.entity_id
_entity_poly.type
_entity_poly.pdbx_seq_one_letter_code
_entity_poly.pdbx_strand_id
1 'polypeptide(L)' 'MPNATTLDQATVMIETAWGRPIDTLQFLAVRRPGDDPLLRSAMRTRSALVVTDFSALSQR' A
#
# COMPACT_ATOMS: atom_id res chain seq x y z
N MET A 1 12.22 7.14 17.90
CA MET A 1 11.61 6.18 16.95
C MET A 1 11.97 6.65 15.55
N PRO A 2 12.41 5.80 14.62
CA PRO A 2 12.48 6.23 13.23
C PRO A 2 11.06 6.61 12.83
N ASN A 3 10.87 7.82 12.29
CA ASN A 3 9.57 8.28 11.84
C ASN A 3 9.16 7.40 10.67
N ALA A 4 8.32 6.39 10.94
CA ALA A 4 7.74 5.56 9.89
C ALA A 4 7.06 6.48 8.88
N THR A 5 7.36 6.28 7.59
CA THR A 5 6.74 7.07 6.53
C THR A 5 5.23 6.80 6.50
N THR A 6 4.46 7.70 5.89
CA THR A 6 3.03 7.46 5.71
C THR A 6 2.79 6.20 4.89
N LEU A 7 3.67 5.88 3.93
CA LEU A 7 3.66 4.60 3.21
C LEU A 7 3.90 3.38 4.11
N ASP A 8 4.83 3.45 5.06
CA ASP A 8 5.11 2.33 5.97
C ASP A 8 3.90 2.03 6.85
N GLN A 9 3.27 3.07 7.41
CA GLN A 9 2.06 2.94 8.20
C GLN A 9 0.90 2.35 7.39
N ALA A 10 0.68 2.85 6.16
CA ALA A 10 -0.34 2.33 5.26
C ALA A 10 -0.09 0.86 4.90
N THR A 11 1.17 0.47 4.68
CA THR A 11 1.54 -0.90 4.37
C THR A 11 1.18 -1.83 5.54
N VAL A 12 1.59 -1.49 6.76
CA VAL A 12 1.27 -2.29 7.96
C VAL A 12 -0.24 -2.41 8.18
N MET A 13 -1.00 -1.32 8.00
CA MET A 13 -2.45 -1.35 8.15
C MET A 13 -3.11 -2.30 7.14
N ILE A 14 -2.67 -2.28 5.88
CA ILE A 14 -3.21 -3.14 4.83
C ILE A 14 -2.86 -4.61 5.09
N GLU A 15 -1.60 -4.90 5.45
CA GLU A 15 -1.17 -6.27 5.77
C GLU A 15 -1.93 -6.84 6.96
N THR A 16 -2.19 -6.01 7.98
CA THR A 16 -2.95 -6.40 9.18
C THR A 16 -4.41 -6.70 8.83
N ALA A 17 -5.05 -5.86 8.01
CA ALA A 17 -6.46 -6.02 7.67
C ALA A 17 -6.74 -7.28 6.81
N TRP A 18 -5.80 -7.67 5.94
CA TRP A 18 -5.96 -8.86 5.09
C TRP A 18 -5.19 -10.10 5.57
N GLY A 19 -4.36 -9.97 6.60
CA GLY A 19 -3.56 -11.07 7.16
C GLY A 19 -2.56 -11.68 6.17
N ARG A 20 -2.10 -10.90 5.19
CA ARG A 20 -1.20 -11.34 4.12
C ARG A 20 -0.17 -10.25 3.82
N PRO A 21 1.05 -10.63 3.38
CA PRO A 21 2.07 -9.66 3.01
C PRO A 21 1.67 -8.84 1.78
N ILE A 22 2.18 -7.61 1.70
CA ILE A 22 1.77 -6.63 0.71
C ILE A 22 2.01 -7.10 -0.74
N ASP A 23 3.07 -7.86 -0.99
CA ASP A 23 3.40 -8.39 -2.32
C ASP A 23 2.33 -9.38 -2.82
N THR A 24 1.81 -10.22 -1.91
CA THR A 24 0.72 -11.15 -2.23
C THR A 24 -0.56 -10.39 -2.54
N LEU A 25 -0.84 -9.36 -1.74
CA LEU A 25 -2.02 -8.53 -1.91
C LEU A 25 -2.00 -7.72 -3.20
N GLN A 26 -0.83 -7.21 -3.59
CA GLN A 26 -0.65 -6.50 -4.86
C GLN A 26 -0.90 -7.43 -6.05
N PHE A 27 -0.38 -8.65 -5.99
CA PHE A 27 -0.63 -9.67 -7.01
C PHE A 27 -2.11 -10.03 -7.13
N LEU A 28 -2.81 -10.21 -6.01
CA LEU A 28 -4.24 -10.50 -5.98
C LEU A 28 -5.07 -9.35 -6.56
N ALA A 29 -4.77 -8.12 -6.16
CA ALA A 29 -5.45 -6.92 -6.65
C ALA A 29 -5.22 -6.64 -8.15
N VAL A 30 -4.17 -7.18 -8.76
CA VAL A 30 -3.91 -7.07 -10.21
C VAL A 30 -4.54 -8.23 -10.98
N ARG A 31 -4.48 -9.45 -10.46
CA ARG A 31 -4.94 -10.64 -11.19
C ARG A 31 -6.42 -10.92 -11.06
N ARG A 32 -7.07 -10.52 -9.95
CA ARG A 32 -8.49 -10.81 -9.73
C ARG A 32 -9.30 -9.61 -9.27
N PRO A 33 -9.59 -8.66 -10.19
CA PRO A 33 -10.04 -7.34 -9.81
C PRO A 33 -11.18 -7.25 -8.80
N GLY A 34 -12.15 -8.12 -9.10
CA GLY A 34 -13.48 -8.13 -8.53
C GLY A 34 -13.63 -9.10 -7.37
N ASP A 35 -12.62 -9.89 -7.05
CA ASP A 35 -12.66 -10.78 -5.88
C ASP A 35 -12.66 -9.94 -4.59
N ASP A 36 -11.97 -8.80 -4.61
CA ASP A 36 -11.97 -7.86 -3.49
C ASP A 36 -11.81 -6.40 -3.97
N PRO A 37 -12.93 -5.66 -4.15
CA PRO A 37 -12.89 -4.27 -4.59
C PRO A 37 -12.29 -3.32 -3.54
N LEU A 38 -12.36 -3.67 -2.25
CA LEU A 38 -11.79 -2.86 -1.17
C LEU A 38 -10.26 -2.99 -1.17
N LEU A 39 -9.75 -4.21 -1.34
CA LEU A 39 -8.32 -4.46 -1.49
C LEU A 39 -7.74 -3.71 -2.69
N ARG A 40 -8.46 -3.71 -3.81
CA ARG A 40 -8.06 -2.95 -5.00
C ARG A 40 -7.96 -1.45 -4.71
N SER A 41 -8.95 -0.89 -4.03
CA SER A 41 -8.93 0.53 -3.62
C SER A 41 -7.73 0.82 -2.72
N ALA A 42 -7.48 -0.03 -1.72
CA ALA A 42 -6.35 0.09 -0.81
C ALA A 42 -5.00 0.03 -1.54
N MET A 43 -4.83 -0.89 -2.50
CA MET A 43 -3.62 -0.97 -3.33
C MET A 43 -3.40 0.28 -4.18
N ARG A 44 -4.49 0.89 -4.69
CA ARG A 44 -4.42 2.13 -5.46
C ARG A 44 -3.97 3.31 -4.59
N THR A 45 -4.54 3.44 -3.39
CA THR A 45 -4.13 4.45 -2.41
C THR A 45 -2.67 4.29 -2.03
N ARG A 46 -2.23 3.06 -1.71
CA ARG A 46 -0.82 2.79 -1.42
C ARG A 46 0.10 3.16 -2.58
N SER A 47 -0.29 2.83 -3.81
CA SER A 47 0.50 3.19 -5.01
C SER A 47 0.63 4.71 -5.18
N ALA A 48 -0.41 5.48 -4.86
CA ALA A 48 -0.34 6.94 -4.85
C ALA A 48 0.59 7.47 -3.74
N LEU A 49 0.58 6.84 -2.55
CA LEU A 49 1.47 7.19 -1.45
C LEU A 49 2.95 6.95 -1.77
N VAL A 50 3.27 5.90 -2.53
CA VAL A 50 4.64 5.67 -3.03
C VAL A 50 5.14 6.89 -3.81
N VAL A 51 4.31 7.45 -4.70
CA VAL A 51 4.67 8.65 -5.49
C VAL A 51 4.88 9.87 -4.59
N THR A 52 4.01 10.07 -3.60
CA THR A 52 4.12 11.19 -2.65
C THR A 52 5.37 11.10 -1.78
N ASP A 53 5.69 9.92 -1.26
CA ASP A 53 6.89 9.72 -0.42
C ASP A 53 8.18 9.83 -1.24
N PHE A 54 8.20 9.34 -2.49
CA PHE A 54 9.30 9.62 -3.41
C PHE A 54 9.46 11.12 -3.69
N SER A 55 8.35 11.85 -3.87
CA SER A 55 8.39 13.31 -4.04
C SER A 55 8.89 14.03 -2.78
N ALA A 56 8.49 13.58 -1.60
CA ALA A 56 8.93 14.16 -0.33
C ALA A 56 10.42 13.87 -0.03
N LEU A 57 10.90 12.69 -0.44
CA LEU A 57 12.32 12.34 -0.38
C LEU A 57 13.17 13.12 -1.40
N SER A 58 12.62 13.43 -2.58
CA SER A 58 13.33 14.18 -3.62
C SER A 58 13.46 15.69 -3.34
N GLN A 59 12.73 16.24 -2.35
CA GLN A 59 12.80 17.65 -1.95
C GLN A 59 13.70 17.90 -0.72
N ARG A 60 14.32 16.86 -0.16
CA ARG A 60 15.31 16.95 0.91
C ARG A 60 16.73 16.87 0.36
#